data_AF-A0A3D1GCK6-F1
#
_entry.id   AF-A0A3D1GCK6-F1
#
_cell.length_a   1.000
_cell.length_b   1.000
_cell.length_c   1.000
_cell.angle_alpha   90.00
_cell.angle_beta   90.00
_cell.angle_gamma   90.00
#
_symmetry.space_group_name_H-M   'P 1'
#
loop_
_entity.id
_entity.type
_entity.pdbx_description
1 polymer ?
#
loop_
_entity_poly.entity_id
_entity_poly.type
_entity_poly.pdbx_seq_one_letter_code
_entity_poly.pdbx_strand_id
1 'polypeptide(L)'
;MSNKKLSLTSILSLTFFLSVQLFAQNTNPDTQSALRLEQGFIDLETPQFHLKLVKASQTVAALQPKGEKGFDFTPSEELENRAENEFYHLGDLTLRLRNENSLDWQEFSTATFRRQVNTLEVSGNILAAADITPTLGWRVPVQVHRYWELENGQLVLRYTIKNTTDERVEIGALGIPMVFNNILTGKDLDTAHAICSFYDPYIGQDAGYLQVTRLNGHGPALIVVPDANTPFEAYKPLNEDKTQRGITFEGFYEWMVHTKAFTEREWSEAEPWNPASSEILEPGESRDFSVRFLLSESIRDIEPTLIKNEKPVAVGFPGYVLPQDEIGSL
;
A
#
# COMPACT_ATOMS: atom_id res chain seq x y z
N MET A 1 -42.30 -71.52 61.93
CA MET A 1 -41.65 -71.08 63.20
C MET A 1 -40.17 -70.84 62.93
N SER A 2 -39.70 -69.64 63.31
CA SER A 2 -38.31 -69.21 63.57
C SER A 2 -37.29 -69.08 62.43
N ASN A 3 -37.17 -67.85 61.93
CA ASN A 3 -35.97 -67.00 61.79
C ASN A 3 -34.58 -67.64 61.53
N LYS A 4 -33.92 -67.13 60.47
CA LYS A 4 -32.60 -66.47 60.59
C LYS A 4 -32.33 -65.55 59.40
N LYS A 5 -31.93 -64.31 59.71
CA LYS A 5 -31.42 -63.27 58.80
C LYS A 5 -30.08 -63.72 58.19
N LEU A 6 -29.85 -63.43 56.91
CA LEU A 6 -28.50 -63.25 56.37
C LEU A 6 -28.47 -62.05 55.43
N SER A 7 -27.52 -61.17 55.69
CA SER A 7 -27.19 -59.93 54.99
C SER A 7 -26.65 -60.22 53.58
N LEU A 8 -27.18 -59.56 52.54
CA LEU A 8 -26.64 -59.59 51.19
C LEU A 8 -26.03 -58.23 50.85
N THR A 9 -24.73 -58.25 50.61
CA THR A 9 -23.88 -57.14 50.17
C THR A 9 -24.18 -56.75 48.72
N SER A 10 -24.33 -55.45 48.48
CA SER A 10 -24.50 -54.83 47.17
C SER A 10 -23.26 -55.00 46.28
N ILE A 11 -23.47 -55.36 45.00
CA ILE A 11 -22.51 -55.15 43.91
C ILE A 11 -23.20 -54.25 42.89
N LEU A 12 -22.70 -53.02 42.77
CA LEU A 12 -23.16 -52.00 41.83
C LEU A 12 -22.38 -52.17 40.52
N SER A 13 -23.01 -52.71 39.47
CA SER A 13 -22.43 -52.72 38.12
C SER A 13 -22.77 -51.41 37.42
N LEU A 14 -21.78 -50.53 37.28
CA LEU A 14 -21.88 -49.28 36.52
C LEU A 14 -21.48 -49.54 35.06
N THR A 15 -22.46 -49.54 34.16
CA THR A 15 -22.24 -49.67 32.71
C THR A 15 -22.01 -48.27 32.13
N PHE A 16 -20.81 -48.00 31.63
CA PHE A 16 -20.45 -46.72 31.01
C PHE A 16 -20.78 -46.77 29.51
N PHE A 17 -21.83 -46.07 29.08
CA PHE A 17 -22.08 -45.83 27.65
C PHE A 17 -21.19 -44.67 27.19
N LEU A 18 -20.21 -44.97 26.35
CA LEU A 18 -19.35 -43.96 25.72
C LEU A 18 -20.06 -43.45 24.45
N SER A 19 -20.74 -42.31 24.55
CA SER A 19 -21.26 -41.58 23.39
C SER A 19 -20.13 -40.77 22.75
N VAL A 20 -19.69 -41.17 21.56
CA VAL A 20 -18.77 -40.38 20.75
C VAL A 20 -19.57 -39.25 20.10
N GLN A 21 -19.45 -38.03 20.63
CA GLN A 21 -19.90 -36.83 19.93
C GLN A 21 -18.85 -36.42 18.91
N LEU A 22 -19.19 -36.57 17.63
CA LEU A 22 -18.49 -35.89 16.54
C LEU A 22 -18.74 -34.39 16.68
N PHE A 23 -17.75 -33.65 17.16
CA PHE A 23 -17.75 -32.19 17.03
C PHE A 23 -17.44 -31.84 15.57
N ALA A 24 -18.48 -31.46 14.83
CA ALA A 24 -18.28 -30.65 13.64
C ALA A 24 -17.62 -29.33 14.07
N GLN A 25 -16.46 -29.00 13.48
CA GLN A 25 -15.83 -27.71 13.71
C GLN A 25 -16.75 -26.61 13.18
N ASN A 26 -17.40 -25.87 14.10
CA ASN A 26 -17.93 -24.55 13.79
C ASN A 26 -16.74 -23.65 13.48
N THR A 27 -16.62 -23.18 12.24
CA THR A 27 -15.68 -22.12 11.87
C THR A 27 -16.09 -20.85 12.63
N ASN A 28 -15.21 -20.38 13.51
CA ASN A 28 -15.38 -19.12 14.20
C ASN A 28 -15.26 -17.99 13.14
N PRO A 29 -16.18 -17.02 13.06
CA PRO A 29 -16.08 -15.92 12.09
C PRO A 29 -14.90 -14.96 12.34
N ASP A 30 -14.16 -15.14 13.44
CA ASP A 30 -13.01 -14.32 13.89
C ASP A 30 -11.63 -14.81 13.41
N THR A 31 -11.54 -15.80 12.51
CA THR A 31 -10.24 -16.29 11.98
C THR A 31 -9.90 -15.76 10.58
N GLN A 32 -10.62 -14.75 10.09
CA GLN A 32 -10.41 -14.21 8.75
C GLN A 32 -9.40 -13.05 8.83
N SER A 33 -8.27 -13.18 8.13
CA SER A 33 -7.28 -12.10 8.09
C SER A 33 -7.88 -10.83 7.50
N ALA A 34 -7.33 -9.67 7.85
CA ALA A 34 -7.85 -8.38 7.39
C ALA A 34 -7.88 -8.24 5.85
N LEU A 35 -6.93 -8.85 5.13
CA LEU A 35 -6.90 -8.93 3.66
C LEU A 35 -7.90 -9.93 3.07
N ARG A 36 -8.38 -10.91 3.83
CA ARG A 36 -9.37 -11.91 3.39
C ARG A 36 -8.90 -12.68 2.14
N LEU A 37 -7.65 -13.15 2.17
CA LEU A 37 -6.97 -13.78 1.03
C LEU A 37 -7.73 -15.01 0.49
N GLU A 38 -8.49 -15.70 1.33
CA GLU A 38 -9.34 -16.83 0.95
C GLU A 38 -10.48 -16.46 -0.01
N GLN A 39 -10.82 -15.17 -0.14
CA GLN A 39 -11.76 -14.70 -1.17
C GLN A 39 -11.14 -14.68 -2.59
N GLY A 40 -9.84 -14.93 -2.69
CA GLY A 40 -9.09 -15.03 -3.93
C GLY A 40 -8.62 -13.68 -4.46
N PHE A 41 -8.26 -13.68 -5.74
CA PHE A 41 -7.58 -12.59 -6.41
C PHE A 41 -8.31 -12.18 -7.69
N ILE A 42 -7.99 -10.98 -8.17
CA ILE A 42 -8.35 -10.49 -9.50
C ILE A 42 -7.04 -10.43 -10.29
N ASP A 43 -6.92 -11.27 -11.32
CA ASP A 43 -5.80 -11.27 -12.25
C ASP A 43 -6.10 -10.35 -13.43
N LEU A 44 -5.22 -9.38 -13.67
CA LEU A 44 -5.37 -8.33 -14.67
C LEU A 44 -4.13 -8.27 -15.56
N GLU A 45 -4.36 -8.08 -16.85
CA GLU A 45 -3.32 -7.97 -17.86
C GLU A 45 -3.20 -6.51 -18.34
N THR A 46 -1.98 -5.98 -18.30
CA THR A 46 -1.65 -4.70 -18.91
C THR A 46 -0.58 -4.91 -19.99
N PRO A 47 -0.29 -3.92 -20.86
CA PRO A 47 0.82 -4.05 -21.80
C PRO A 47 2.18 -4.31 -21.14
N GLN A 48 2.40 -3.83 -19.90
CA GLN A 48 3.69 -3.87 -19.21
C GLN A 48 3.75 -4.86 -18.03
N PHE A 49 2.62 -5.22 -17.45
CA PHE A 49 2.54 -5.96 -16.20
C PHE A 49 1.48 -7.06 -16.22
N HIS A 50 1.74 -8.13 -15.48
CA HIS A 50 0.73 -8.98 -14.87
C HIS A 50 0.42 -8.38 -13.48
N LEU A 51 -0.79 -7.84 -13.30
CA LEU A 51 -1.24 -7.22 -12.06
C LEU A 51 -2.18 -8.18 -11.34
N LYS A 52 -1.91 -8.49 -10.08
CA LYS A 52 -2.82 -9.24 -9.21
C LYS A 52 -3.31 -8.36 -8.08
N LEU A 53 -4.62 -8.28 -7.91
CA LEU A 53 -5.23 -7.57 -6.80
C LEU A 53 -5.85 -8.58 -5.82
N VAL A 54 -5.72 -8.34 -4.52
CA VAL A 54 -6.51 -9.05 -3.51
C VAL A 54 -7.98 -8.71 -3.74
N LYS A 55 -8.85 -9.70 -3.91
CA LYS A 55 -10.25 -9.44 -4.34
C LYS A 55 -11.03 -8.60 -3.32
N ALA A 56 -10.80 -8.83 -2.03
CA ALA A 56 -11.54 -8.17 -0.97
C ALA A 56 -11.11 -6.72 -0.73
N SER A 57 -9.83 -6.39 -0.88
CA SER A 57 -9.29 -5.05 -0.63
C SER A 57 -9.00 -4.25 -1.89
N GLN A 58 -8.88 -4.91 -3.05
CA GLN A 58 -8.34 -4.37 -4.31
C GLN A 58 -6.96 -3.67 -4.18
N THR A 59 -6.18 -4.02 -3.16
CA THR A 59 -4.75 -3.67 -3.07
C THR A 59 -3.92 -4.68 -3.85
N VAL A 60 -2.70 -4.28 -4.25
CA VAL A 60 -1.83 -5.14 -5.06
C VAL A 60 -1.30 -6.31 -4.23
N ALA A 61 -1.50 -7.51 -4.74
CA ALA A 61 -0.90 -8.75 -4.26
C ALA A 61 0.39 -9.11 -5.02
N ALA A 62 0.46 -8.74 -6.30
CA ALA A 62 1.59 -8.96 -7.20
C ALA A 62 1.63 -7.88 -8.30
N LEU A 63 2.81 -7.34 -8.59
CA LEU A 63 3.05 -6.45 -9.73
C LEU A 63 4.27 -6.97 -10.50
N GLN A 64 4.01 -7.85 -11.47
CA GLN A 64 5.06 -8.57 -12.17
C GLN A 64 5.28 -7.95 -13.56
N PRO A 65 6.51 -7.54 -13.92
CA PRO A 65 6.77 -7.04 -15.26
C PRO A 65 6.66 -8.14 -16.32
N LYS A 66 6.12 -7.80 -17.49
CA LYS A 66 6.13 -8.70 -18.64
C LYS A 66 7.55 -8.90 -19.16
N GLY A 67 7.86 -10.13 -19.57
CA GLY A 67 9.16 -10.50 -20.10
C GLY A 67 10.12 -11.09 -19.05
N GLU A 68 9.93 -10.78 -17.76
CA GLU A 68 10.75 -11.33 -16.67
C GLU A 68 9.98 -12.35 -15.84
N LYS A 69 10.35 -13.62 -15.96
CA LYS A 69 9.71 -14.69 -15.18
C LYS A 69 10.29 -14.75 -13.77
N GLY A 70 9.42 -14.82 -12.78
CA GLY A 70 9.79 -15.09 -11.39
C GLY A 70 10.22 -13.86 -10.59
N PHE A 71 10.04 -12.66 -11.12
CA PHE A 71 10.26 -11.41 -10.39
C PHE A 71 8.94 -10.66 -10.16
N ASP A 72 8.81 -10.06 -8.97
CA ASP A 72 7.67 -9.26 -8.55
C ASP A 72 8.19 -7.99 -7.87
N PHE A 73 7.68 -6.82 -8.24
CA PHE A 73 8.07 -5.58 -7.57
C PHE A 73 7.52 -5.50 -6.14
N THR A 74 6.48 -6.24 -5.81
CA THR A 74 5.84 -6.26 -4.48
C THR A 74 6.32 -7.45 -3.65
N PRO A 75 6.25 -7.39 -2.30
CA PRO A 75 6.64 -8.51 -1.44
C PRO A 75 5.57 -9.61 -1.42
N SER A 76 5.23 -10.18 -2.59
CA SER A 76 4.14 -11.14 -2.76
C SER A 76 4.32 -12.42 -1.93
N GLU A 77 5.56 -12.82 -1.68
CA GLU A 77 5.91 -13.96 -0.83
C GLU A 77 5.57 -13.75 0.66
N GLU A 78 5.48 -12.50 1.10
CA GLU A 78 5.13 -12.12 2.48
C GLU A 78 3.64 -11.80 2.62
N LEU A 79 2.83 -11.96 1.57
CA LEU A 79 1.43 -11.53 1.55
C LEU A 79 0.60 -12.19 2.66
N GLU A 80 0.83 -13.47 2.95
CA GLU A 80 0.16 -14.18 4.04
C GLU A 80 0.59 -13.65 5.42
N ASN A 81 1.88 -13.36 5.60
CA ASN A 81 2.43 -12.79 6.84
C ASN A 81 1.99 -11.34 7.06
N ARG A 82 1.67 -10.63 5.98
CA ARG A 82 1.22 -9.23 5.94
C ARG A 82 -0.29 -9.10 5.72
N ALA A 83 -1.06 -10.12 6.10
CA ALA A 83 -2.50 -10.17 5.83
C ALA A 83 -3.38 -9.46 6.87
N GLU A 84 -2.82 -9.04 8.01
CA GLU A 84 -3.57 -8.37 9.08
C GLU A 84 -3.63 -6.84 8.94
N ASN A 85 -4.39 -6.18 9.82
CA ASN A 85 -4.41 -4.72 9.93
C ASN A 85 -3.01 -4.17 10.23
N GLU A 86 -2.79 -2.92 9.83
CA GLU A 86 -1.54 -2.16 10.00
C GLU A 86 -0.36 -2.75 9.21
N PHE A 87 -0.63 -3.64 8.26
CA PHE A 87 0.26 -3.93 7.14
C PHE A 87 -0.21 -3.17 5.90
N TYR A 88 0.66 -2.31 5.38
CA TYR A 88 0.37 -1.48 4.22
C TYR A 88 0.59 -2.26 2.92
N HIS A 89 -0.19 -1.97 1.90
CA HIS A 89 -0.06 -2.58 0.58
C HIS A 89 -0.15 -1.50 -0.49
N LEU A 90 0.47 -1.73 -1.64
CA LEU A 90 0.34 -0.81 -2.76
C LEU A 90 -1.13 -0.68 -3.16
N GLY A 91 -1.61 0.56 -3.24
CA GLY A 91 -3.03 0.89 -3.41
C GLY A 91 -3.76 1.30 -2.13
N ASP A 92 -3.12 1.21 -0.95
CA ASP A 92 -3.63 1.87 0.25
C ASP A 92 -3.57 3.41 0.15
N LEU A 93 -4.20 4.11 1.10
CA LEU A 93 -4.23 5.56 1.18
C LEU A 93 -4.18 5.99 2.65
N THR A 94 -3.39 7.03 2.94
CA THR A 94 -3.39 7.73 4.24
C THR A 94 -3.83 9.17 4.04
N LEU A 95 -4.59 9.71 4.99
CA LEU A 95 -5.13 11.07 4.97
C LEU A 95 -5.02 11.70 6.35
N ARG A 96 -4.70 13.01 6.37
CA ARG A 96 -4.99 13.87 7.52
C ARG A 96 -5.89 15.00 7.08
N LEU A 97 -7.09 15.04 7.68
CA LEU A 97 -8.15 15.95 7.30
C LEU A 97 -8.56 16.83 8.48
N ARG A 98 -9.01 18.05 8.21
CA ARG A 98 -9.71 18.88 9.19
C ARG A 98 -10.84 19.63 8.53
N ASN A 99 -11.91 19.91 9.27
CA ASN A 99 -12.95 20.82 8.82
C ASN A 99 -12.49 22.26 9.07
N GLU A 100 -13.03 23.23 8.33
CA GLU A 100 -12.65 24.65 8.37
C GLU A 100 -12.55 25.26 9.79
N ASN A 101 -13.41 24.81 10.71
CA ASN A 101 -13.47 25.33 12.09
C ASN A 101 -12.65 24.51 13.10
N SER A 102 -11.99 23.43 12.66
CA SER A 102 -11.16 22.58 13.52
C SER A 102 -9.69 23.00 13.45
N LEU A 103 -9.04 23.07 14.61
CA LEU A 103 -7.59 23.19 14.68
C LEU A 103 -6.89 21.83 14.65
N ASP A 104 -7.61 20.76 14.98
CA ASP A 104 -7.05 19.42 15.10
C ASP A 104 -7.14 18.65 13.77
N TRP A 105 -6.02 18.06 13.38
CA TRP A 105 -5.93 17.09 12.28
C TRP A 105 -6.45 15.73 12.72
N GLN A 106 -7.38 15.17 11.95
CA GLN A 106 -7.88 13.81 12.09
C GLN A 106 -7.19 12.89 11.09
N GLU A 107 -6.67 11.77 11.57
CA GLU A 107 -5.94 10.80 10.75
C GLU A 107 -6.85 9.64 10.31
N PHE A 108 -6.73 9.27 9.04
CA PHE A 108 -7.46 8.18 8.42
C PHE A 108 -6.49 7.35 7.57
N SER A 109 -6.57 6.02 7.65
CA SER A 109 -5.72 5.13 6.87
C SER A 109 -6.49 3.88 6.49
N THR A 110 -6.31 3.44 5.25
CA THR A 110 -6.96 2.22 4.76
C THR A 110 -6.32 0.94 5.30
N ALA A 111 -5.16 1.02 5.93
CA ALA A 111 -4.48 -0.13 6.51
C ALA A 111 -4.89 -0.38 7.97
N THR A 112 -5.33 0.64 8.72
CA THR A 112 -5.56 0.52 10.18
C THR A 112 -6.72 -0.40 10.55
N PHE A 113 -7.86 -0.27 9.86
CA PHE A 113 -9.06 -1.08 10.13
C PHE A 113 -9.65 -1.57 8.81
N ARG A 114 -8.89 -2.40 8.10
CA ARG A 114 -9.23 -2.84 6.75
C ARG A 114 -10.56 -3.57 6.70
N ARG A 115 -11.37 -3.21 5.71
CA ARG A 115 -12.63 -3.88 5.39
C ARG A 115 -12.65 -4.30 3.92
N GLN A 116 -13.60 -5.18 3.61
CA GLN A 116 -13.92 -5.47 2.22
C GLN A 116 -14.44 -4.20 1.54
N VAL A 117 -13.91 -3.90 0.37
CA VAL A 117 -14.28 -2.71 -0.41
C VAL A 117 -15.55 -2.96 -1.22
N ASN A 118 -16.26 -1.89 -1.56
CA ASN A 118 -17.43 -1.98 -2.44
C ASN A 118 -16.96 -1.85 -3.89
N THR A 119 -17.02 -2.93 -4.67
CA THR A 119 -16.62 -2.92 -6.08
C THR A 119 -17.53 -2.02 -6.90
N LEU A 120 -16.96 -1.16 -7.74
CA LEU A 120 -17.70 -0.32 -8.67
C LEU A 120 -17.71 -0.95 -10.07
N GLU A 121 -18.70 -0.59 -10.88
CA GLU A 121 -18.74 -1.00 -12.28
C GLU A 121 -17.55 -0.40 -13.04
N VAL A 122 -16.89 -1.23 -13.85
CA VAL A 122 -15.75 -0.83 -14.68
C VAL A 122 -16.16 -0.76 -16.13
N SER A 123 -15.63 0.22 -16.86
CA SER A 123 -15.84 0.36 -18.30
C SER A 123 -14.64 1.04 -18.95
N GLY A 124 -14.53 0.90 -20.28
CA GLY A 124 -13.45 1.53 -21.04
C GLY A 124 -12.07 1.06 -20.61
N ASN A 125 -11.26 1.99 -20.11
CA ASN A 125 -9.87 1.77 -19.71
C ASN A 125 -9.68 1.43 -18.22
N ILE A 126 -10.77 1.37 -17.43
CA ILE A 126 -10.72 1.03 -16.02
C ILE A 126 -10.63 -0.50 -15.87
N LEU A 127 -9.58 -0.99 -15.20
CA LEU A 127 -9.34 -2.42 -14.97
C LEU A 127 -10.03 -2.91 -13.69
N ALA A 128 -9.99 -2.11 -12.63
CA ALA A 128 -10.67 -2.36 -11.36
C ALA A 128 -11.03 -1.03 -10.69
N ALA A 129 -12.19 -0.97 -10.07
CA ALA A 129 -12.63 0.18 -9.30
C ALA A 129 -13.35 -0.24 -8.03
N ALA A 130 -13.18 0.54 -6.97
CA ALA A 130 -13.87 0.33 -5.71
C ALA A 130 -14.06 1.63 -4.91
N ASP A 131 -15.17 1.70 -4.18
CA ASP A 131 -15.33 2.62 -3.06
C ASP A 131 -14.61 2.04 -1.84
N ILE A 132 -13.55 2.73 -1.42
CA ILE A 132 -12.67 2.34 -0.30
C ILE A 132 -13.00 3.11 0.98
N THR A 133 -13.98 4.00 0.97
CA THR A 133 -14.46 4.77 2.14
C THR A 133 -14.74 3.91 3.36
N PRO A 134 -15.36 2.71 3.26
CA PRO A 134 -15.63 1.87 4.43
C PRO A 134 -14.38 1.50 5.24
N THR A 135 -13.21 1.53 4.61
CA THR A 135 -11.92 1.14 5.19
C THR A 135 -11.19 2.32 5.85
N LEU A 136 -11.60 3.57 5.60
CA LEU A 136 -11.04 4.77 6.26
C LEU A 136 -11.60 5.01 7.67
N GLY A 137 -12.55 4.19 8.12
CA GLY A 137 -13.14 4.30 9.46
C GLY A 137 -14.47 5.05 9.49
N TRP A 138 -15.07 5.08 10.66
CA TRP A 138 -16.36 5.74 10.88
C TRP A 138 -16.14 7.26 11.01
N ARG A 139 -16.99 8.07 10.37
CA ARG A 139 -16.95 9.56 10.35
C ARG A 139 -15.86 10.22 9.49
N VAL A 140 -15.21 9.50 8.59
CA VAL A 140 -14.41 10.17 7.54
C VAL A 140 -15.31 11.17 6.77
N PRO A 141 -14.92 12.45 6.61
CA PRO A 141 -15.78 13.47 5.98
C PRO A 141 -15.77 13.41 4.44
N VAL A 142 -15.01 12.48 3.87
CA VAL A 142 -14.85 12.30 2.43
C VAL A 142 -15.27 10.90 1.99
N GLN A 143 -15.76 10.81 0.76
CA GLN A 143 -15.86 9.56 0.01
C GLN A 143 -14.58 9.41 -0.82
N VAL A 144 -14.04 8.20 -0.88
CA VAL A 144 -12.86 7.88 -1.67
C VAL A 144 -13.13 6.69 -2.57
N HIS A 145 -13.02 6.92 -3.88
CA HIS A 145 -13.01 5.87 -4.88
C HIS A 145 -11.59 5.65 -5.39
N ARG A 146 -11.17 4.39 -5.53
CA ARG A 146 -9.88 4.01 -6.12
C ARG A 146 -10.11 3.32 -7.46
N TYR A 147 -9.25 3.64 -8.41
CA TYR A 147 -9.26 3.10 -9.76
C TYR A 147 -7.86 2.61 -10.11
N TRP A 148 -7.80 1.38 -10.63
CA TRP A 148 -6.68 0.87 -11.41
C TRP A 148 -7.08 0.95 -12.87
N GLU A 149 -6.36 1.73 -13.67
CA GLU A 149 -6.74 2.02 -15.05
C GLU A 149 -5.55 2.06 -16.01
N LEU A 150 -5.85 2.05 -17.30
CA LEU A 150 -4.86 2.17 -18.37
C LEU A 150 -4.98 3.53 -19.05
N GLU A 151 -3.88 4.27 -19.07
CA GLU A 151 -3.79 5.48 -19.87
C GLU A 151 -2.62 5.37 -20.83
N ASN A 152 -2.89 5.47 -22.14
CA ASN A 152 -1.88 5.25 -23.18
C ASN A 152 -1.11 3.92 -23.03
N GLY A 153 -1.79 2.89 -22.51
CA GLY A 153 -1.22 1.55 -22.28
C GLY A 153 -0.38 1.43 -21.00
N GLN A 154 -0.36 2.46 -20.15
CA GLN A 154 0.39 2.48 -18.89
C GLN A 154 -0.55 2.35 -17.70
N LEU A 155 -0.09 1.67 -16.66
CA LEU A 155 -0.87 1.47 -15.44
C LEU A 155 -0.90 2.78 -14.64
N VAL A 156 -2.11 3.21 -14.28
CA VAL A 156 -2.37 4.37 -13.42
C VAL A 156 -3.17 3.92 -12.20
N LEU A 157 -2.77 4.42 -11.03
CA LEU A 157 -3.50 4.32 -9.78
C LEU A 157 -4.09 5.69 -9.48
N ARG A 158 -5.41 5.80 -9.47
CA ARG A 158 -6.13 7.05 -9.19
C ARG A 158 -7.06 6.93 -8.00
N TYR A 159 -7.12 7.99 -7.21
CA TYR A 159 -8.07 8.19 -6.13
C TYR A 159 -8.93 9.42 -6.46
N THR A 160 -10.24 9.27 -6.49
CA THR A 160 -11.17 10.41 -6.46
C THR A 160 -11.60 10.62 -5.03
N ILE A 161 -11.27 11.78 -4.46
CA ILE A 161 -11.67 12.17 -3.10
C ILE A 161 -12.76 13.22 -3.21
N LYS A 162 -13.92 12.95 -2.62
CA LYS A 162 -15.08 13.82 -2.63
C LYS A 162 -15.45 14.27 -1.22
N ASN A 163 -15.60 15.58 -1.02
CA ASN A 163 -16.20 16.10 0.20
C ASN A 163 -17.69 15.76 0.25
N THR A 164 -18.11 15.04 1.29
CA THR A 164 -19.51 14.60 1.47
C THR A 164 -20.27 15.43 2.50
N THR A 165 -19.62 16.43 3.07
CA THR A 165 -20.19 17.32 4.09
C THR A 165 -20.70 18.62 3.48
N ASP A 166 -21.36 19.43 4.31
CA ASP A 166 -21.77 20.80 4.03
C ASP A 166 -20.73 21.84 4.50
N GLU A 167 -19.62 21.40 5.09
CA GLU A 167 -18.48 22.23 5.49
C GLU A 167 -17.29 22.04 4.54
N ARG A 168 -16.36 22.99 4.54
CA ARG A 168 -15.10 22.85 3.81
C ARG A 168 -14.19 21.86 4.54
N VAL A 169 -13.57 20.96 3.79
CA VAL A 169 -12.61 19.97 4.30
C VAL A 169 -11.24 20.27 3.74
N GLU A 170 -10.25 20.46 4.62
CA GLU A 170 -8.86 20.61 4.24
C GLU A 170 -8.14 19.26 4.29
N ILE A 171 -7.44 18.90 3.21
CA ILE A 171 -6.50 17.79 3.11
C ILE A 171 -5.11 18.33 3.48
N GLY A 172 -4.69 18.10 4.72
CA GLY A 172 -3.37 18.53 5.22
C GLY A 172 -2.28 17.48 5.05
N ALA A 173 -2.65 16.21 4.90
CA ALA A 173 -1.76 15.19 4.39
C ALA A 173 -2.52 14.20 3.51
N LEU A 174 -1.86 13.76 2.44
CA LEU A 174 -2.30 12.68 1.57
C LEU A 174 -1.06 11.84 1.24
N GLY A 175 -1.09 10.57 1.63
CA GLY A 175 0.01 9.65 1.44
C GLY A 175 -0.42 8.40 0.68
N ILE A 176 0.43 7.94 -0.24
CA ILE A 176 0.23 6.71 -1.01
C ILE A 176 1.36 5.73 -0.65
N PRO A 177 1.07 4.67 0.12
CA PRO A 177 2.05 3.64 0.46
C PRO A 177 2.72 3.00 -0.76
N MET A 178 4.04 3.10 -0.82
CA MET A 178 4.89 2.57 -1.89
C MET A 178 5.56 1.28 -1.41
N VAL A 179 4.78 0.20 -1.42
CA VAL A 179 5.18 -1.09 -0.84
C VAL A 179 5.80 -1.98 -1.93
N PHE A 180 7.13 -1.93 -2.04
CA PHE A 180 7.92 -2.75 -2.96
C PHE A 180 8.84 -3.72 -2.20
N ASN A 181 9.29 -4.81 -2.81
CA ASN A 181 9.98 -5.87 -2.06
C ASN A 181 11.42 -5.49 -1.65
N ASN A 182 11.62 -4.81 -0.52
CA ASN A 182 12.94 -4.62 0.12
C ASN A 182 13.09 -5.43 1.41
N ILE A 183 12.32 -6.51 1.61
CA ILE A 183 12.44 -7.38 2.78
C ILE A 183 13.53 -8.42 2.52
N LEU A 184 14.78 -8.16 2.91
CA LEU A 184 15.88 -9.12 2.77
C LEU A 184 15.94 -10.12 3.94
N THR A 185 15.15 -9.88 4.99
CA THR A 185 15.15 -10.65 6.23
C THR A 185 14.91 -12.14 5.97
N GLY A 186 15.79 -12.99 6.49
CA GLY A 186 15.67 -14.45 6.38
C GLY A 186 16.04 -15.04 5.02
N LYS A 187 16.50 -14.22 4.05
CA LYS A 187 16.90 -14.67 2.71
C LYS A 187 18.42 -14.83 2.63
N ASP A 188 18.88 -15.82 1.86
CA ASP A 188 20.28 -15.86 1.43
C ASP A 188 20.55 -14.83 0.32
N LEU A 189 21.82 -14.61 0.00
CA LEU A 189 22.24 -13.58 -0.95
C LEU A 189 21.65 -13.82 -2.35
N ASP A 190 21.65 -15.07 -2.83
CA ASP A 190 21.16 -15.40 -4.17
C ASP A 190 19.64 -15.14 -4.28
N THR A 191 18.89 -15.55 -3.26
CA THR A 191 17.45 -15.32 -3.19
C THR A 191 17.14 -13.82 -3.12
N ALA A 192 17.79 -13.08 -2.21
CA ALA A 192 17.60 -11.64 -2.09
C ALA A 192 17.91 -10.92 -3.41
N HIS A 193 19.03 -11.25 -4.07
CA HIS A 193 19.39 -10.66 -5.37
C HIS A 193 18.38 -10.96 -6.49
N ALA A 194 17.71 -12.10 -6.41
CA ALA A 194 16.75 -12.53 -7.43
C ALA A 194 15.39 -11.85 -7.32
N ILE A 195 14.88 -11.64 -6.10
CA ILE A 195 13.47 -11.27 -5.85
C ILE A 195 13.26 -9.93 -5.14
N CYS A 196 14.30 -9.35 -4.53
CA CYS A 196 14.17 -8.06 -3.85
C CYS A 196 14.60 -6.88 -4.75
N SER A 197 14.27 -5.69 -4.29
CA SER A 197 14.54 -4.41 -4.93
C SER A 197 15.01 -3.36 -3.93
N PHE A 198 15.79 -2.40 -4.42
CA PHE A 198 15.93 -1.09 -3.80
C PHE A 198 14.96 -0.12 -4.46
N TYR A 199 14.46 0.85 -3.70
CA TYR A 199 13.64 1.90 -4.27
C TYR A 199 13.98 3.27 -3.68
N ASP A 200 14.38 4.17 -4.57
CA ASP A 200 15.00 5.44 -4.22
C ASP A 200 14.13 6.61 -4.69
N PRO A 201 13.79 7.56 -3.80
CA PRO A 201 12.96 8.70 -4.16
C PRO A 201 13.80 9.82 -4.77
N TYR A 202 13.26 10.46 -5.81
CA TYR A 202 13.56 11.83 -6.16
C TYR A 202 12.34 12.68 -5.80
N ILE A 203 12.38 13.36 -4.64
CA ILE A 203 11.28 14.20 -4.12
C ILE A 203 11.23 15.58 -4.82
N GLY A 204 11.22 15.58 -6.15
CA GLY A 204 11.27 16.77 -7.01
C GLY A 204 9.90 17.37 -7.34
N GLN A 205 8.89 17.27 -6.46
CA GLN A 205 7.53 17.77 -6.73
C GLN A 205 6.93 17.11 -7.98
N ASP A 206 6.41 17.87 -8.95
CA ASP A 206 5.85 17.37 -10.21
C ASP A 206 6.89 16.74 -11.14
N ALA A 207 8.18 17.01 -10.92
CA ALA A 207 9.30 16.33 -11.57
C ALA A 207 9.80 15.12 -10.78
N GLY A 208 9.23 14.88 -9.59
CA GLY A 208 9.64 13.78 -8.73
C GLY A 208 9.35 12.41 -9.34
N TYR A 209 10.04 11.39 -8.87
CA TYR A 209 9.76 10.00 -9.21
C TYR A 209 10.31 9.06 -8.15
N LEU A 210 9.79 7.84 -8.08
CA LEU A 210 10.35 6.75 -7.29
C LEU A 210 10.85 5.68 -8.25
N GLN A 211 12.15 5.41 -8.24
CA GLN A 211 12.72 4.29 -9.00
C GLN A 211 12.70 3.04 -8.14
N VAL A 212 12.39 1.88 -8.72
CA VAL A 212 12.42 0.56 -8.07
C VAL A 212 13.28 -0.35 -8.93
N THR A 213 14.45 -0.71 -8.41
CA THR A 213 15.50 -1.44 -9.12
C THR A 213 15.77 -2.77 -8.44
N ARG A 214 15.94 -3.81 -9.25
CA ARG A 214 16.27 -5.15 -8.76
C ARG A 214 17.63 -5.12 -8.06
N LEU A 215 17.80 -5.87 -6.97
CA LEU A 215 19.08 -5.94 -6.25
C LEU A 215 20.25 -6.42 -7.12
N ASN A 216 19.97 -7.21 -8.16
CA ASN A 216 20.98 -7.66 -9.12
C ASN A 216 21.39 -6.63 -10.19
N GLY A 217 20.74 -5.46 -10.23
CA GLY A 217 21.03 -4.39 -11.19
C GLY A 217 20.52 -4.63 -12.62
N HIS A 218 19.84 -5.74 -12.90
CA HIS A 218 19.24 -6.00 -14.19
C HIS A 218 17.89 -5.31 -14.34
N GLY A 219 17.50 -5.06 -15.59
CA GLY A 219 16.18 -4.57 -15.91
C GLY A 219 15.06 -5.62 -15.77
N PRO A 220 13.81 -5.20 -15.99
CA PRO A 220 13.40 -3.80 -16.09
C PRO A 220 13.41 -3.13 -14.71
N ALA A 221 13.55 -1.80 -14.70
CA ALA A 221 13.31 -0.99 -13.50
C ALA A 221 11.90 -0.42 -13.57
N LEU A 222 11.19 -0.38 -12.44
CA LEU A 222 9.91 0.31 -12.32
C LEU A 222 10.16 1.77 -11.93
N ILE A 223 9.42 2.69 -12.53
CA ILE A 223 9.43 4.11 -12.19
C ILE A 223 8.00 4.52 -11.88
N VAL A 224 7.76 5.06 -10.69
CA VAL A 224 6.48 5.67 -10.31
C VAL A 224 6.62 7.18 -10.47
N VAL A 225 5.72 7.82 -11.21
CA VAL A 225 5.75 9.25 -11.49
C VAL A 225 4.42 9.93 -11.12
N PRO A 226 4.42 11.25 -10.85
CA PRO A 226 3.20 12.02 -10.67
C PRO A 226 2.33 11.96 -11.91
N ASP A 227 1.01 11.89 -11.72
CA ASP A 227 0.04 12.07 -12.80
C ASP A 227 -0.87 13.26 -12.46
N ALA A 228 -2.15 13.08 -12.14
CA ALA A 228 -3.01 14.18 -11.69
C ALA A 228 -2.82 14.52 -10.21
N ASN A 229 -2.46 15.78 -9.90
CA ASN A 229 -2.42 16.39 -8.56
C ASN A 229 -1.62 15.64 -7.49
N THR A 230 -0.57 14.91 -7.84
CA THR A 230 0.27 14.18 -6.86
C THR A 230 1.75 14.55 -6.95
N PRO A 231 2.14 15.83 -6.74
CA PRO A 231 3.56 16.15 -6.59
C PRO A 231 4.23 15.23 -5.55
N PHE A 232 5.51 14.86 -5.77
CA PHE A 232 6.28 14.10 -4.81
C PHE A 232 6.90 15.03 -3.74
N GLU A 233 6.05 15.55 -2.86
CA GLU A 233 6.43 16.58 -1.88
C GLU A 233 7.38 16.05 -0.80
N ALA A 234 7.11 14.85 -0.28
CA ALA A 234 8.00 14.19 0.66
C ALA A 234 7.92 12.67 0.55
N TYR A 235 8.90 12.01 1.15
CA TYR A 235 8.94 10.56 1.27
C TYR A 235 9.03 10.18 2.74
N LYS A 236 7.95 9.60 3.27
CA LYS A 236 7.79 9.42 4.72
C LYS A 236 7.83 7.95 5.10
N PRO A 237 8.64 7.54 6.09
CA PRO A 237 8.56 6.19 6.65
C PRO A 237 7.14 5.86 7.13
N LEU A 238 6.69 4.63 6.92
CA LEU A 238 5.48 4.06 7.50
C LEU A 238 5.86 3.35 8.81
N ASN A 239 6.05 4.13 9.87
CA ASN A 239 6.50 3.60 11.17
C ASN A 239 5.41 2.74 11.85
N GLU A 240 4.17 2.88 11.38
CA GLU A 240 3.00 2.15 11.83
C GLU A 240 2.88 0.78 11.14
N ASP A 241 3.66 0.52 10.07
CA ASP A 241 3.69 -0.80 9.43
C ASP A 241 4.29 -1.85 10.38
N LYS A 242 3.58 -2.96 10.55
CA LYS A 242 3.96 -4.02 11.50
C LYS A 242 5.10 -4.93 11.03
N THR A 243 5.62 -4.80 9.81
CA THR A 243 6.77 -5.62 9.41
C THR A 243 8.01 -5.22 10.20
N GLN A 244 8.63 -6.24 10.79
CA GLN A 244 9.77 -6.06 11.68
C GLN A 244 10.95 -5.41 10.96
N ARG A 245 11.27 -4.18 11.35
CA ARG A 245 12.45 -3.44 10.88
C ARG A 245 13.74 -4.01 11.49
N GLY A 246 14.82 -3.87 10.74
CA GLY A 246 16.16 -4.31 11.13
C GLY A 246 17.20 -3.93 10.08
N ILE A 247 18.40 -4.50 10.20
CA ILE A 247 19.50 -4.24 9.26
C ILE A 247 19.14 -4.69 7.84
N THR A 248 18.33 -5.74 7.71
CA THR A 248 17.91 -6.35 6.44
C THR A 248 16.57 -5.83 5.92
N PHE A 249 15.95 -4.85 6.59
CA PHE A 249 14.73 -4.21 6.15
C PHE A 249 14.52 -2.91 6.94
N GLU A 250 14.70 -1.76 6.28
CA GLU A 250 14.62 -0.45 6.93
C GLU A 250 13.20 0.03 7.23
N GLY A 251 12.20 -0.54 6.56
CA GLY A 251 10.81 -0.11 6.59
C GLY A 251 10.24 0.18 5.20
N PHE A 252 8.90 0.27 5.14
CA PHE A 252 8.21 0.84 4.00
C PHE A 252 8.07 2.35 4.14
N TYR A 253 7.79 3.00 3.03
CA TYR A 253 7.61 4.43 2.96
C TYR A 253 6.38 4.74 2.10
N GLU A 254 5.88 5.96 2.21
CA GLU A 254 4.80 6.45 1.37
C GLU A 254 5.17 7.73 0.64
N TRP A 255 4.61 7.85 -0.56
CA TRP A 255 4.60 9.04 -1.37
C TRP A 255 3.69 10.08 -0.73
N MET A 256 4.24 11.21 -0.30
CA MET A 256 3.44 12.30 0.28
C MET A 256 3.13 13.36 -0.79
N VAL A 257 1.85 13.63 -0.98
CA VAL A 257 1.34 14.69 -1.87
C VAL A 257 1.22 16.03 -1.14
N HIS A 258 0.74 15.99 0.10
CA HIS A 258 0.60 17.14 0.99
C HIS A 258 1.22 16.78 2.34
N THR A 259 1.89 17.73 2.98
CA THR A 259 2.58 17.49 4.28
C THR A 259 2.29 18.53 5.36
N LYS A 260 1.44 19.54 5.11
CA LYS A 260 1.14 20.59 6.10
C LYS A 260 0.74 20.03 7.48
N ALA A 261 -0.05 18.97 7.53
CA ALA A 261 -0.47 18.36 8.79
C ALA A 261 0.69 17.77 9.62
N PHE A 262 1.77 17.32 8.95
CA PHE A 262 2.98 16.86 9.62
C PHE A 262 3.87 18.04 10.03
N THR A 263 4.03 19.05 9.16
CA THR A 263 4.80 20.26 9.47
C THR A 263 4.22 21.06 10.64
N GLU A 264 2.89 21.11 10.78
CA GLU A 264 2.24 21.73 11.94
C GLU A 264 2.38 20.90 13.24
N ARG A 265 2.88 19.66 13.16
CA ARG A 265 2.95 18.72 14.29
C ARG A 265 4.31 18.03 14.39
N GLU A 266 4.45 16.81 13.87
CA GLU A 266 5.63 15.95 14.07
C GLU A 266 6.92 16.56 13.50
N TRP A 267 6.81 17.42 12.49
CA TRP A 267 7.95 18.04 11.81
C TRP A 267 8.09 19.53 12.13
N SER A 268 7.47 20.03 13.20
CA SER A 268 7.50 21.47 13.54
C SER A 268 8.91 22.05 13.74
N GLU A 269 9.86 21.21 14.13
CA GLU A 269 11.26 21.58 14.39
C GLU A 269 12.20 21.29 13.21
N ALA A 270 11.66 20.81 12.08
CA ALA A 270 12.43 20.47 10.88
C ALA A 270 12.11 21.45 9.74
N GLU A 271 13.10 21.71 8.88
CA GLU A 271 12.89 22.37 7.59
C GLU A 271 12.70 21.29 6.53
N PRO A 272 11.48 21.09 5.99
CA PRO A 272 11.24 20.08 4.98
C PRO A 272 11.96 20.40 3.66
N TRP A 273 12.32 19.38 2.89
CA TRP A 273 13.00 19.55 1.60
C TRP A 273 12.18 20.40 0.61
N ASN A 274 10.87 20.21 0.63
CA ASN A 274 9.93 21.00 -0.15
C ASN A 274 8.96 21.76 0.77
N PRO A 275 8.47 22.95 0.37
CA PRO A 275 7.46 23.67 1.12
C PRO A 275 6.21 22.81 1.34
N ALA A 276 5.73 22.78 2.58
CA ALA A 276 4.55 21.99 2.92
C ALA A 276 3.29 22.56 2.27
N SER A 277 2.50 21.70 1.64
CA SER A 277 1.23 22.07 1.02
C SER A 277 0.02 21.40 1.69
N SER A 278 -1.15 21.96 1.41
CA SER A 278 -2.46 21.41 1.71
C SER A 278 -3.46 21.91 0.68
N GLU A 279 -4.67 21.35 0.71
CA GLU A 279 -5.71 21.75 -0.22
C GLU A 279 -7.10 21.70 0.42
N ILE A 280 -8.03 22.52 -0.05
CA ILE A 280 -9.40 22.59 0.46
C ILE A 280 -10.36 22.05 -0.60
N LEU A 281 -11.23 21.13 -0.18
CA LEU A 281 -12.39 20.69 -0.94
C LEU A 281 -13.65 21.40 -0.43
N GLU A 282 -14.31 22.15 -1.31
CA GLU A 282 -15.61 22.76 -1.04
C GLU A 282 -16.70 21.68 -0.87
N PRO A 283 -17.85 22.00 -0.22
CA PRO A 283 -18.96 21.05 -0.09
C PRO A 283 -19.37 20.42 -1.43
N GLY A 284 -19.31 19.08 -1.50
CA GLY A 284 -19.63 18.31 -2.71
C GLY A 284 -18.54 18.29 -3.78
N GLU A 285 -17.45 19.05 -3.63
CA GLU A 285 -16.31 19.05 -4.55
C GLU A 285 -15.62 17.68 -4.57
N SER A 286 -15.10 17.30 -5.74
CA SER A 286 -14.30 16.09 -5.94
C SER A 286 -12.99 16.44 -6.60
N ARG A 287 -11.90 15.78 -6.18
CA ARG A 287 -10.59 15.93 -6.80
C ARG A 287 -9.93 14.57 -7.03
N ASP A 288 -9.25 14.46 -8.16
CA ASP A 288 -8.48 13.28 -8.53
C ASP A 288 -7.01 13.42 -8.14
N PHE A 289 -6.45 12.36 -7.58
CA PHE A 289 -5.05 12.21 -7.22
C PHE A 289 -4.54 10.91 -7.85
N SER A 290 -3.50 10.94 -8.68
CA SER A 290 -3.03 9.73 -9.37
C SER A 290 -1.53 9.66 -9.61
N VAL A 291 -1.00 8.44 -9.55
CA VAL A 291 0.38 8.12 -9.92
C VAL A 291 0.40 7.12 -11.06
N ARG A 292 1.46 7.19 -11.88
CA ARG A 292 1.64 6.34 -13.07
C ARG A 292 2.85 5.44 -12.91
N PHE A 293 2.71 4.19 -13.34
CA PHE A 293 3.76 3.16 -13.28
C PHE A 293 4.34 2.93 -14.67
N LEU A 294 5.65 3.14 -14.80
CA LEU A 294 6.41 3.02 -16.04
C LEU A 294 7.46 1.93 -15.91
N LEU A 295 7.73 1.19 -16.98
CA LEU A 295 8.90 0.32 -17.07
C LEU A 295 10.00 0.97 -17.90
N SER A 296 11.20 1.02 -17.31
CA SER A 296 12.45 1.24 -18.01
C SER A 296 13.11 -0.09 -18.34
N GLU A 297 13.66 -0.23 -19.55
CA GLU A 297 14.32 -1.47 -20.00
C GLU A 297 15.55 -1.82 -19.14
N SER A 298 16.27 -0.81 -18.67
CA SER A 298 17.40 -0.96 -17.75
C SER A 298 17.53 0.23 -16.80
N ILE A 299 18.44 0.13 -15.82
CA ILE A 299 18.75 1.25 -14.92
C ILE A 299 19.30 2.46 -15.70
N ARG A 300 20.05 2.22 -16.79
CA ARG A 300 20.62 3.30 -17.62
C ARG A 300 19.58 3.98 -18.52
N ASP A 301 18.40 3.39 -18.64
CA ASP A 301 17.32 3.90 -19.48
C ASP A 301 16.25 4.64 -18.66
N ILE A 302 16.49 4.90 -17.36
CA ILE A 302 15.56 5.62 -16.48
C ILE A 302 15.30 7.03 -17.01
N GLU A 303 16.35 7.80 -17.25
CA GLU A 303 16.25 9.17 -17.78
C GLU A 303 15.62 9.19 -19.18
N PRO A 304 16.03 8.36 -20.16
CA PRO A 304 15.31 8.21 -21.43
C PRO A 304 13.81 7.88 -21.26
N THR A 305 13.47 7.02 -20.30
CA THR A 305 12.07 6.66 -20.01
C THR A 305 11.29 7.85 -19.47
N LEU A 306 11.87 8.63 -18.55
CA LEU A 306 11.27 9.87 -18.04
C LEU A 306 11.04 10.89 -19.16
N ILE A 307 12.06 11.13 -20.00
CA ILE A 307 11.96 12.06 -21.15
C ILE A 307 10.85 11.63 -22.11
N LYS A 308 10.77 10.33 -22.44
CA LYS A 308 9.73 9.77 -23.32
C LYS A 308 8.31 9.98 -22.76
N ASN A 309 8.19 10.07 -21.44
CA ASN A 309 6.93 10.30 -20.73
C ASN A 309 6.75 11.76 -20.30
N GLU A 310 7.47 12.68 -20.96
CA GLU A 310 7.37 14.12 -20.76
C GLU A 310 7.64 14.56 -19.31
N LYS A 311 8.45 13.77 -18.59
CA LYS A 311 8.89 14.11 -17.24
C LYS A 311 10.21 14.88 -17.27
N PRO A 312 10.34 15.98 -16.51
CA PRO A 312 11.60 16.71 -16.41
C PRO A 312 12.70 15.81 -15.86
N VAL A 313 13.90 15.96 -16.41
CA VAL A 313 15.11 15.27 -15.94
C VAL A 313 16.21 16.31 -15.78
N ALA A 314 16.97 16.20 -14.70
CA ALA A 314 18.19 16.96 -14.47
C ALA A 314 19.35 15.99 -14.27
N VAL A 315 20.44 16.17 -15.02
CA VAL A 315 21.64 15.32 -14.95
C VAL A 315 22.85 16.20 -14.73
N GLY A 316 23.45 16.11 -13.54
CA GLY A 316 24.68 16.84 -13.24
C GLY A 316 25.89 16.29 -14.00
N PHE A 317 26.66 17.16 -14.67
CA PHE A 317 27.90 16.81 -15.35
C PHE A 317 29.09 17.68 -14.86
N PRO A 318 30.27 17.10 -14.58
CA PRO A 318 30.59 15.66 -14.55
C PRO A 318 30.02 14.92 -13.32
N GLY A 319 29.34 15.62 -12.41
CA GLY A 319 28.64 15.05 -11.27
C GLY A 319 28.07 16.14 -10.36
N TYR A 320 27.51 15.74 -9.22
CA TYR A 320 26.90 16.66 -8.23
C TYR A 320 27.89 17.23 -7.21
N VAL A 321 29.15 16.80 -7.24
CA VAL A 321 30.25 17.31 -6.42
C VAL A 321 31.42 17.59 -7.34
N LEU A 322 31.93 18.83 -7.31
CA LEU A 322 32.97 19.30 -8.20
C LEU A 322 34.16 19.87 -7.41
N PRO A 323 35.40 19.62 -7.86
CA PRO A 323 36.54 20.44 -7.46
C PRO A 323 36.27 21.93 -7.69
N GLN A 324 36.88 22.80 -6.88
CA GLN A 324 36.64 24.25 -6.96
C GLN A 324 37.06 24.88 -8.30
N ASP A 325 37.94 24.21 -9.03
CA ASP A 325 38.49 24.61 -10.32
C ASP A 325 37.74 24.00 -11.52
N GLU A 326 36.67 23.23 -11.30
CA GLU A 326 35.82 22.66 -12.35
C GLU A 326 34.56 23.50 -12.60
N ILE A 327 34.12 23.53 -13.86
CA ILE A 327 32.87 24.19 -14.26
C ILE A 327 31.78 23.13 -14.41
N GLY A 328 30.74 23.22 -13.58
CA GLY A 328 29.56 22.37 -13.67
C GLY A 328 28.50 22.88 -14.64
N SER A 329 27.69 21.97 -15.16
CA SER A 329 26.44 22.27 -15.86
C SER A 329 25.32 21.35 -15.37
N LEU A 330 24.07 21.83 -15.43
CA LEU A 330 22.85 21.08 -15.10
C LEU A 330 21.92 21.01 -16.32
#